data_AF-A0A8R7P739-F1
#
_entry.id   AF-A0A8R7P739-F1
#
_cell.length_a   1.000
_cell.length_b   1.000
_cell.length_c   1.000
_cell.angle_alpha   90.00
_cell.angle_beta   90.00
_cell.angle_gamma   90.00
#
_symmetry.space_group_name_H-M   'P 1'
#
loop_
_entity.id
_entity.type
_entity.pdbx_description
1 polymer ?
#
loop_
_entity_poly.entity_id
_entity_poly.type
_entity_poly.pdbx_seq_one_letter_code
_entity_poly.pdbx_strand_id
1 'polypeptide(L)'
;MICSDIQKDLATACAMEVTKVIKNDIGDKNFSILIDEARDCSIKEQMAVIVRFLDDHGVLQERFLAIKHITDCTSAGIKKALVDVLEYHGLSTSRLRGQGYDGASNMRGEFNGLQKLVRDEAPYAFYVHCFAHQLQLVVVNVAQCSPAIADFFNYIPLIVTQVCSSCKRKDALLAKHQDELLDLMENGKITAGTGLHQESNITRPGDTRWGSHLKTLLRIFTMWNAVVEVLGIVVVDAREHTCQGGARGLLKNMECFEFVFIMLFLINLLSNTNHLSQALQRKNQNIVEAMCLILDVKESLQSMRDNGWESLFCQAKNFCETHGIDVPNMDDLVGAMGQSVRTKNKVTRLHYYKVSIFNVAIDATITEMNHRFNEVSTELLDCMSCLNPANNFSKFNVDKLIRLAEIYDEDFTEADRLMLGVDLPRFLMNIRRSEEFNGCRDVSTLARLMVETMKHTSFQLVYRLIELTLILPVATSSIERIFSAMKIIKTDLRNKLSDDWLNDLMVCYCEKEIFRSIPDDQIMIQFQKMRDRKGHLPHEFHVIS
;
A
#
# COMPACT_ATOMS: atom_id res chain seq x y z
N MET A 1 -17.81 -37.97 9.86
CA MET A 1 -17.56 -36.63 10.42
C MET A 1 -16.24 -36.71 11.16
N ILE A 2 -15.18 -36.05 10.67
CA ILE A 2 -13.89 -36.05 11.37
C ILE A 2 -14.09 -35.30 12.69
N CYS A 3 -13.58 -35.83 13.81
CA CYS A 3 -13.69 -35.20 15.12
C CYS A 3 -13.11 -33.78 15.07
N SER A 4 -13.77 -32.80 15.72
CA SER A 4 -13.30 -31.41 15.75
C SER A 4 -11.86 -31.28 16.27
N ASP A 5 -11.45 -32.15 17.19
CA ASP A 5 -10.10 -32.13 17.75
C ASP A 5 -9.05 -32.62 16.76
N ILE A 6 -9.40 -33.59 15.90
CA ILE A 6 -8.52 -34.09 14.85
C ILE A 6 -8.26 -33.00 13.80
N GLN A 7 -9.28 -32.23 13.44
CA GLN A 7 -9.13 -31.13 12.47
C GLN A 7 -8.22 -30.02 13.01
N LYS A 8 -8.34 -29.70 14.31
CA LYS A 8 -7.48 -28.72 14.97
C LYS A 8 -6.04 -29.22 15.03
N ASP A 9 -5.83 -30.43 15.56
CA ASP A 9 -4.51 -31.03 15.65
C ASP A 9 -3.83 -31.12 14.27
N LEU A 10 -4.59 -31.41 13.20
CA LEU A 10 -4.06 -31.44 11.83
C LEU A 10 -3.67 -30.05 11.33
N ALA A 11 -4.53 -29.03 11.55
CA ALA A 11 -4.22 -27.65 11.19
C ALA A 11 -2.97 -27.16 11.92
N THR A 12 -2.82 -27.47 13.21
CA THR A 12 -1.63 -27.17 13.99
C THR A 12 -0.40 -27.87 13.43
N ALA A 13 -0.47 -29.16 13.08
CA ALA A 13 0.65 -29.86 12.46
C ALA A 13 1.10 -29.22 11.15
N CYS A 14 0.15 -28.85 10.28
CA CYS A 14 0.43 -28.12 9.04
C CYS A 14 1.11 -26.77 9.33
N ALA A 15 0.56 -25.98 10.26
CA ALA A 15 1.09 -24.67 10.62
C ALA A 15 2.50 -24.77 11.22
N MET A 16 2.78 -25.78 12.04
CA MET A 16 4.10 -26.05 12.61
C MET A 16 5.14 -26.33 11.53
N GLU A 17 4.84 -27.17 10.53
CA GLU A 17 5.78 -27.48 9.46
C GLU A 17 6.01 -26.27 8.53
N VAL A 18 4.97 -25.49 8.22
CA VAL A 18 5.11 -24.22 7.47
C VAL A 18 6.01 -23.24 8.23
N THR A 19 5.73 -23.04 9.53
CA THR A 19 6.52 -22.16 10.39
C THR A 19 7.97 -22.62 10.49
N LYS A 20 8.20 -23.93 10.51
CA LYS A 20 9.56 -24.50 10.55
C LYS A 20 10.35 -24.17 9.29
N VAL A 21 9.74 -24.23 8.10
CA VAL A 21 10.39 -23.79 6.85
C VAL A 21 10.76 -22.31 6.94
N ILE A 22 9.82 -21.45 7.33
CA ILE A 22 10.08 -20.00 7.48
C ILE A 22 11.23 -19.73 8.45
N LYS A 23 11.25 -20.42 9.59
CA LYS A 23 12.32 -20.29 10.59
C LYS A 23 13.67 -20.73 10.05
N ASN A 24 13.72 -21.82 9.28
CA ASN A 24 14.95 -22.30 8.66
C ASN A 24 15.47 -21.31 7.62
N ASP A 25 14.59 -20.71 6.81
CA ASP A 25 14.96 -19.71 5.80
C ASP A 25 15.57 -18.45 6.45
N ILE A 26 15.02 -18.03 7.59
CA ILE A 26 15.57 -16.93 8.39
C ILE A 26 16.92 -17.34 8.98
N GLY A 27 16.96 -18.50 9.63
CA GLY A 27 18.16 -19.03 10.29
C GLY A 27 18.77 -18.01 11.26
N ASP A 28 20.05 -17.68 11.03
CA ASP A 28 20.79 -16.74 11.85
C ASP A 28 20.81 -15.29 11.34
N LYS A 29 20.02 -14.98 10.31
CA LYS A 29 20.06 -13.70 9.62
C LYS A 29 19.38 -12.58 10.42
N ASN A 30 19.78 -11.35 10.13
CA ASN A 30 19.09 -10.16 10.58
C ASN A 30 17.74 -10.02 9.87
N PHE A 31 16.74 -9.50 10.58
CA PHE A 31 15.39 -9.33 10.05
C PHE A 31 14.75 -8.04 10.53
N SER A 32 13.65 -7.67 9.88
CA SER A 32 12.77 -6.59 10.31
C SER A 32 11.36 -7.11 10.53
N ILE A 33 10.55 -6.35 11.24
CA ILE A 33 9.16 -6.68 11.51
C ILE A 33 8.20 -5.68 10.88
N LEU A 34 7.04 -6.19 10.53
CA LEU A 34 5.89 -5.47 10.01
C LEU A 34 4.70 -5.85 10.91
N ILE A 35 4.12 -4.85 11.59
CA ILE A 35 3.00 -5.05 12.51
C ILE A 35 1.82 -4.17 12.11
N ASP A 36 0.61 -4.67 12.30
CA ASP A 36 -0.60 -3.85 12.26
C ASP A 36 -1.66 -4.52 13.14
N GLU A 37 -2.68 -3.76 13.50
CA GLU A 37 -3.78 -4.18 14.37
C GLU A 37 -5.11 -4.02 13.63
N ALA A 38 -5.98 -5.03 13.72
CA ALA A 38 -7.33 -4.92 13.20
C ALA A 38 -8.34 -5.72 14.02
N ARG A 39 -9.57 -5.20 14.06
CA ARG A 39 -10.71 -5.90 14.65
C ARG A 39 -11.19 -7.04 13.76
N ASP A 40 -11.38 -8.21 14.37
CA ASP A 40 -12.10 -9.31 13.74
C ASP A 40 -13.63 -9.17 13.89
N CYS A 41 -14.40 -10.08 13.28
CA CYS A 41 -15.87 -10.07 13.36
C CYS A 41 -16.43 -10.30 14.78
N SER A 42 -15.58 -10.74 15.72
CA SER A 42 -15.91 -10.92 17.13
C SER A 42 -15.50 -9.70 17.97
N ILE A 43 -15.11 -8.60 17.33
CA ILE A 43 -14.68 -7.34 17.98
C ILE A 43 -13.42 -7.54 18.82
N LYS A 44 -12.65 -8.60 18.55
CA LYS A 44 -11.33 -8.79 19.13
C LYS A 44 -10.29 -8.04 18.31
N GLU A 45 -9.42 -7.30 18.98
CA GLU A 45 -8.23 -6.73 18.36
C GLU A 45 -7.21 -7.85 18.11
N GLN A 46 -6.76 -7.93 16.86
CA GLN A 46 -5.81 -8.94 16.38
C GLN A 46 -4.57 -8.23 15.85
N MET A 47 -3.42 -8.58 16.41
CA MET A 47 -2.12 -8.11 15.94
C MET A 47 -1.54 -9.12 14.96
N ALA A 48 -1.28 -8.70 13.72
CA ALA A 48 -0.58 -9.51 12.74
C ALA A 48 0.92 -9.20 12.78
N VAL A 49 1.76 -10.23 12.73
CA VAL A 49 3.22 -10.12 12.73
C VAL A 49 3.76 -10.73 11.44
N ILE A 50 4.44 -9.91 10.64
CA ILE A 50 5.19 -10.32 9.46
C ILE A 50 6.67 -10.07 9.72
N VAL A 51 7.51 -11.01 9.30
CA VAL A 51 8.97 -10.87 9.30
C VAL A 51 9.47 -10.62 7.88
N ARG A 52 10.46 -9.74 7.77
CA ARG A 52 11.08 -9.32 6.51
C ARG A 52 12.59 -9.57 6.58
N PHE A 53 13.12 -10.37 5.67
CA PHE A 53 14.51 -10.81 5.68
C PHE A 53 14.99 -11.12 4.25
N LEU A 54 16.30 -11.24 4.05
CA LEU A 54 16.88 -11.69 2.78
C LEU A 54 17.14 -13.19 2.84
N ASP A 55 16.69 -13.95 1.85
CA ASP A 55 16.98 -15.39 1.78
C ASP A 55 18.40 -15.68 1.25
N ASP A 56 18.78 -16.96 1.23
CA ASP A 56 20.09 -17.41 0.75
C ASP A 56 20.30 -17.20 -0.76
N HIS A 57 19.26 -16.79 -1.50
CA HIS A 57 19.33 -16.44 -2.92
C HIS A 57 19.45 -14.93 -3.15
N GLY A 58 19.55 -14.13 -2.08
CA GLY A 58 19.58 -12.68 -2.16
C GLY A 58 18.24 -12.08 -2.55
N VAL A 59 17.14 -12.80 -2.33
CA VAL A 59 15.78 -12.35 -2.60
C VAL A 59 15.11 -11.94 -1.29
N LEU A 60 14.53 -10.75 -1.31
CA LEU A 60 13.80 -10.20 -0.18
C LEU A 60 12.50 -10.98 0.04
N GLN A 61 12.33 -11.51 1.24
CA GLN A 61 11.15 -12.24 1.66
C GLN A 61 10.38 -11.49 2.74
N GLU A 62 9.05 -11.49 2.61
CA GLU A 62 8.12 -11.16 3.67
C GLU A 62 7.30 -12.41 3.98
N ARG A 63 7.28 -12.83 5.26
CA ARG A 63 6.59 -14.03 5.71
C ARG A 63 5.70 -13.73 6.90
N PHE A 64 4.45 -14.21 6.82
CA PHE A 64 3.52 -14.15 7.93
C PHE A 64 3.94 -15.12 9.01
N LEU A 65 4.15 -14.60 10.22
CA LEU A 65 4.62 -15.37 11.36
C LEU A 65 3.45 -15.79 12.25
N ALA A 66 2.62 -14.83 12.67
CA ALA A 66 1.51 -15.09 13.56
C ALA A 66 0.44 -13.99 13.51
N ILE A 67 -0.79 -14.36 13.91
CA ILE A 67 -1.82 -13.43 14.35
C ILE A 67 -2.12 -13.71 15.82
N LYS A 68 -2.05 -12.67 16.65
CA LYS A 68 -2.21 -12.77 18.10
C LYS A 68 -3.31 -11.85 18.57
N HIS A 69 -4.25 -12.41 19.32
CA HIS A 69 -5.24 -11.60 20.01
C HIS A 69 -4.57 -10.79 21.11
N ILE A 70 -4.80 -9.47 21.09
CA ILE A 70 -4.31 -8.54 22.10
C ILE A 70 -5.49 -7.95 22.87
N THR A 71 -5.40 -7.98 24.19
CA THR A 71 -6.39 -7.39 25.10
C THR A 71 -5.99 -6.00 25.56
N ASP A 72 -4.70 -5.67 25.45
CA ASP A 72 -4.12 -4.39 25.81
C ASP A 72 -3.47 -3.76 24.57
N CYS A 73 -4.15 -2.78 23.99
CA CYS A 73 -3.69 -2.01 22.83
C CYS A 73 -2.80 -0.82 23.21
N THR A 74 -2.27 -0.79 24.44
CA THR A 74 -1.20 0.15 24.79
C THR A 74 0.11 -0.29 24.14
N SER A 75 1.02 0.66 23.95
CA SER A 75 2.36 0.42 23.40
C SER A 75 3.12 -0.69 24.15
N ALA A 76 2.94 -0.77 25.47
CA ALA A 76 3.56 -1.80 26.31
C ALA A 76 2.90 -3.18 26.09
N GLY A 77 1.57 -3.23 25.99
CA GLY A 77 0.83 -4.46 25.68
C GLY A 77 1.21 -5.03 24.31
N ILE A 78 1.29 -4.17 23.29
CA ILE A 78 1.70 -4.55 21.94
C ILE A 78 3.15 -5.04 21.91
N LYS A 79 4.08 -4.33 22.57
CA LYS A 79 5.49 -4.77 22.69
C LYS A 79 5.59 -6.15 23.31
N LYS A 80 4.91 -6.37 24.45
CA LYS A 80 4.91 -7.67 25.12
C LYS A 80 4.39 -8.75 24.19
N ALA A 81 3.26 -8.50 23.51
CA ALA A 81 2.68 -9.44 22.57
C ALA A 81 3.65 -9.80 21.44
N LEU A 82 4.37 -8.81 20.90
CA LEU A 82 5.40 -8.99 19.88
C LEU A 82 6.57 -9.84 20.39
N VAL A 83 7.14 -9.50 21.54
CA VAL A 83 8.28 -10.23 22.12
C VAL A 83 7.90 -11.69 22.38
N ASP A 84 6.73 -11.94 22.98
CA ASP A 84 6.22 -13.30 23.19
C ASP A 84 6.12 -14.09 21.86
N VAL A 85 5.68 -13.45 20.77
CA VAL A 85 5.59 -14.10 19.44
C VAL A 85 6.98 -14.43 18.93
N LEU A 86 7.92 -13.48 18.99
CA LEU A 86 9.30 -13.72 18.56
C LEU A 86 9.96 -14.84 19.37
N GLU A 87 9.81 -14.82 20.70
CA GLU A 87 10.33 -15.85 21.61
C GLU A 87 9.71 -17.24 21.34
N TYR A 88 8.39 -17.31 21.15
CA TYR A 88 7.70 -18.56 20.79
C TYR A 88 8.26 -19.16 19.49
N HIS A 89 8.60 -18.31 18.52
CA HIS A 89 9.23 -18.74 17.27
C HIS A 89 10.76 -18.87 17.36
N GLY A 90 11.39 -18.59 18.50
CA GLY A 90 12.84 -18.67 18.70
C GLY A 90 13.63 -17.60 17.94
N LEU A 91 13.01 -16.47 17.63
CA LEU A 91 13.65 -15.32 16.99
C LEU A 91 14.13 -14.33 18.06
N SER A 92 15.41 -13.98 18.03
CA SER A 92 15.98 -13.02 18.98
C SER A 92 15.71 -11.58 18.57
N THR A 93 15.27 -10.76 19.52
CA THR A 93 15.13 -9.30 19.33
C THR A 93 16.46 -8.61 19.04
N SER A 94 17.59 -9.20 19.46
CA SER A 94 18.94 -8.67 19.15
C SER A 94 19.28 -8.64 17.66
N ARG A 95 18.57 -9.41 16.82
CA ARG A 95 18.74 -9.45 15.36
C ARG A 95 17.75 -8.58 14.61
N LEU A 96 16.91 -7.84 15.34
CA LEU A 96 15.94 -6.93 14.75
C LEU A 96 16.67 -5.67 14.24
N ARG A 97 16.46 -5.32 12.96
CA ARG A 97 17.10 -4.17 12.28
C ARG A 97 16.14 -3.15 11.69
N GLY A 98 14.84 -3.42 11.78
CA GLY A 98 13.81 -2.52 11.32
C GLY A 98 12.45 -2.89 11.88
N GLN A 99 11.60 -1.88 12.00
CA GLN A 99 10.22 -2.02 12.43
C GLN A 99 9.32 -1.10 11.60
N GLY A 100 8.25 -1.65 11.04
CA GLY A 100 7.34 -0.92 10.17
C GLY A 100 5.89 -1.14 10.57
N TYR A 101 5.19 -0.04 10.86
CA TYR A 101 3.76 -0.04 11.22
C TYR A 101 3.18 1.37 11.06
N ASP A 102 1.90 1.52 11.41
CA ASP A 102 1.18 2.78 11.23
C ASP A 102 1.66 3.91 12.15
N GLY A 103 1.04 5.07 11.97
CA GLY A 103 1.38 6.30 12.68
C GLY A 103 0.60 6.56 13.94
N ALA A 104 -0.18 5.58 14.44
CA ALA A 104 -1.01 5.78 15.61
C ALA A 104 -0.15 6.22 16.81
N SER A 105 -0.72 6.99 17.73
CA SER A 105 0.03 7.53 18.88
C SER A 105 0.71 6.45 19.71
N ASN A 106 0.04 5.30 19.88
CA ASN A 106 0.56 4.15 20.61
C ASN A 106 1.72 3.47 19.86
N MET A 107 1.82 3.66 18.55
CA MET A 107 2.85 3.07 17.70
C MET A 107 4.03 4.03 17.54
N ARG A 108 3.76 5.25 17.05
CA ARG A 108 4.75 6.28 16.69
C ARG A 108 5.23 7.14 17.86
N GLY A 109 4.59 7.12 19.02
CA GLY A 109 4.97 7.99 20.15
C GLY A 109 6.49 8.00 20.44
N GLU A 110 7.11 9.17 20.46
CA GLU A 110 8.57 9.32 20.61
C GLU A 110 9.08 8.89 21.99
N PHE A 111 8.25 9.10 23.02
CA PHE A 111 8.61 8.82 24.42
C PHE A 111 8.07 7.49 24.93
N ASN A 112 6.83 7.14 24.56
CA ASN A 112 6.11 5.98 25.09
C ASN A 112 5.48 5.12 23.99
N GLY A 113 5.71 5.43 22.71
CA GLY A 113 5.19 4.63 21.62
C GLY A 113 5.96 3.32 21.45
N LEU A 114 5.35 2.37 20.75
CA LEU A 114 5.94 1.07 20.45
C LEU A 114 7.34 1.22 19.85
N GLN A 115 7.55 2.21 18.97
CA GLN A 115 8.86 2.41 18.32
C GLN A 115 9.98 2.67 19.31
N LYS A 116 9.69 3.45 20.35
CA LYS A 116 10.65 3.79 21.38
C LYS A 116 10.90 2.58 22.27
N LEU A 117 9.83 1.92 22.70
CA LEU A 117 9.93 0.75 23.58
C LEU A 117 10.69 -0.42 22.93
N VAL A 118 10.51 -0.65 21.63
CA VAL A 118 11.30 -1.65 20.88
C VAL A 118 12.74 -1.21 20.74
N ARG A 119 13.00 0.07 20.42
CA ARG A 119 14.37 0.60 20.29
C ARG A 119 15.16 0.62 21.59
N ASP A 120 14.49 0.68 22.74
CA ASP A 120 15.17 0.58 24.04
C ASP A 120 15.76 -0.81 24.29
N GLU A 121 15.23 -1.86 23.64
CA GLU A 121 15.77 -3.24 23.70
C GLU A 121 16.57 -3.64 22.47
N ALA A 122 16.22 -3.12 21.29
CA ALA A 122 16.89 -3.34 20.02
C ALA A 122 17.22 -1.99 19.36
N PRO A 123 18.35 -1.34 19.72
CA PRO A 123 18.68 0.02 19.29
C PRO A 123 18.69 0.23 17.77
N TYR A 124 19.07 -0.80 17.03
CA TYR A 124 19.17 -0.83 15.57
C TYR A 124 17.86 -1.16 14.84
N ALA A 125 16.77 -1.42 15.58
CA ALA A 125 15.45 -1.62 15.00
C ALA A 125 14.84 -0.26 14.58
N PHE A 126 15.34 0.31 13.48
CA PHE A 126 14.89 1.61 13.01
C PHE A 126 13.42 1.57 12.60
N TYR A 127 12.65 2.54 13.09
CA TYR A 127 11.25 2.69 12.74
C TYR A 127 11.10 3.41 11.42
N VAL A 128 10.26 2.84 10.55
CA VAL A 128 9.77 3.49 9.34
C VAL A 128 8.26 3.52 9.42
N HIS A 129 7.70 4.72 9.34
CA HIS A 129 6.26 4.86 9.22
C HIS A 129 5.83 4.30 7.87
N CYS A 130 4.83 3.41 7.84
CA CYS A 130 4.30 2.89 6.58
C CYS A 130 4.01 4.00 5.55
N PHE A 131 4.77 3.99 4.44
CA PHE A 131 4.66 4.99 3.38
C PHE A 131 3.29 4.96 2.68
N ALA A 132 2.68 3.77 2.56
CA ALA A 132 1.34 3.65 2.00
C ALA A 132 0.29 4.34 2.89
N HIS A 133 0.42 4.20 4.21
CA HIS A 133 -0.44 4.89 5.17
C HIS A 133 -0.18 6.40 5.18
N GLN A 134 1.10 6.83 5.15
CA GLN A 134 1.45 8.25 5.01
C GLN A 134 0.83 8.87 3.75
N LEU A 135 0.93 8.20 2.61
CA LEU A 135 0.32 8.66 1.37
C LEU A 135 -1.19 8.77 1.50
N GLN A 136 -1.85 7.77 2.11
CA GLN A 136 -3.29 7.83 2.34
C GLN A 136 -3.69 9.04 3.22
N LEU A 137 -2.91 9.36 4.25
CA LEU A 137 -3.17 10.51 5.12
C LEU A 137 -2.97 11.87 4.43
N VAL A 138 -1.98 12.00 3.53
CA VAL A 138 -1.78 13.21 2.71
C VAL A 138 -3.10 13.58 2.07
N VAL A 139 -3.77 12.60 1.47
CA VAL A 139 -4.88 12.92 0.61
C VAL A 139 -6.22 12.99 1.37
N VAL A 140 -6.36 12.35 2.54
CA VAL A 140 -7.47 12.64 3.47
C VAL A 140 -7.47 14.13 3.86
N ASN A 141 -6.28 14.71 4.07
CA ASN A 141 -6.16 16.15 4.33
C ASN A 141 -6.57 16.98 3.10
N VAL A 142 -6.14 16.58 1.90
CA VAL A 142 -6.51 17.24 0.64
C VAL A 142 -8.02 17.22 0.40
N ALA A 143 -8.74 16.15 0.77
CA ALA A 143 -10.19 16.11 0.64
C ALA A 143 -10.92 17.21 1.45
N GLN A 144 -10.24 17.79 2.45
CA GLN A 144 -10.78 18.83 3.33
C GLN A 144 -10.16 20.21 3.08
N CYS A 145 -9.27 20.37 2.08
CA CYS A 145 -8.54 21.62 1.87
C CYS A 145 -9.41 22.77 1.35
N SER A 146 -10.57 22.45 0.74
CA SER A 146 -11.51 23.41 0.20
C SER A 146 -12.94 22.90 0.37
N PRO A 147 -13.91 23.76 0.75
CA PRO A 147 -15.32 23.36 0.85
C PRO A 147 -15.85 22.70 -0.42
N ALA A 148 -15.48 23.22 -1.60
CA ALA A 148 -15.94 22.68 -2.88
C ALA A 148 -15.42 21.26 -3.12
N ILE A 149 -14.17 20.97 -2.72
CA ILE A 149 -13.58 19.62 -2.84
C ILE A 149 -14.22 18.67 -1.82
N ALA A 150 -14.44 19.14 -0.59
CA ALA A 150 -15.11 18.34 0.44
C ALA A 150 -16.55 17.96 0.02
N ASP A 151 -17.31 18.92 -0.50
CA ASP A 151 -18.65 18.69 -1.05
C ASP A 151 -18.62 17.72 -2.23
N PHE A 152 -17.65 17.87 -3.13
CA PHE A 152 -17.46 16.95 -4.24
C PHE A 152 -17.25 15.51 -3.77
N PHE A 153 -16.39 15.28 -2.77
CA PHE A 153 -16.19 13.95 -2.19
C PHE A 153 -17.45 13.39 -1.53
N ASN A 154 -18.34 14.24 -1.00
CA ASN A 154 -19.64 13.82 -0.48
C ASN A 154 -20.63 13.44 -1.60
N TYR A 155 -20.54 14.08 -2.77
CA TYR A 155 -21.41 13.77 -3.91
C TYR A 155 -21.11 12.42 -4.55
N ILE A 156 -19.83 12.01 -4.63
CA ILE A 156 -19.44 10.77 -5.33
C ILE A 156 -20.15 9.52 -4.78
N PRO A 157 -20.12 9.20 -3.47
CA PRO A 157 -20.84 8.04 -2.94
C PRO A 157 -22.36 8.12 -3.17
N LEU A 158 -22.93 9.33 -3.15
CA LEU A 158 -24.35 9.54 -3.39
C LEU A 158 -24.71 9.24 -4.86
N ILE A 159 -23.90 9.70 -5.81
CA ILE A 159 -24.07 9.39 -7.25
C ILE A 159 -24.03 7.88 -7.45
N VAL A 160 -22.99 7.21 -6.95
CA VAL A 160 -22.85 5.75 -7.07
C VAL A 160 -24.05 5.03 -6.46
N THR A 161 -24.51 5.47 -5.27
CA THR A 161 -25.67 4.87 -4.62
C THR A 161 -26.93 5.06 -5.47
N GLN A 162 -27.18 6.24 -6.01
CA GLN A 162 -28.39 6.48 -6.81
C GLN A 162 -28.43 5.63 -8.08
N VAL A 163 -27.31 5.48 -8.79
CA VAL A 163 -27.25 4.74 -10.05
C VAL A 163 -27.09 3.22 -9.86
N CYS A 164 -26.58 2.75 -8.71
CA CYS A 164 -26.33 1.33 -8.46
C CYS A 164 -27.23 0.68 -7.38
N SER A 165 -28.15 1.41 -6.75
CA SER A 165 -28.95 0.87 -5.62
C SER A 165 -29.97 -0.20 -6.01
N SER A 166 -30.26 -0.42 -7.29
CA SER A 166 -31.17 -1.47 -7.74
C SER A 166 -30.66 -2.15 -9.01
N CYS A 167 -31.02 -3.42 -9.19
CA CYS A 167 -30.67 -4.17 -10.40
C CYS A 167 -31.15 -3.45 -11.66
N LYS A 168 -32.38 -2.91 -11.66
CA LYS A 168 -32.94 -2.16 -12.79
C LYS A 168 -32.08 -0.95 -13.20
N ARG A 169 -31.64 -0.15 -12.23
CA ARG A 169 -30.82 1.04 -12.51
C ARG A 169 -29.43 0.64 -12.99
N LYS A 170 -28.87 -0.43 -12.42
CA LYS A 170 -27.59 -0.99 -12.84
C LYS A 170 -27.67 -1.54 -14.27
N ASP A 171 -28.73 -2.26 -14.62
CA ASP A 171 -28.94 -2.79 -15.97
C ASP A 171 -29.11 -1.65 -16.98
N ALA A 172 -29.87 -0.60 -16.63
CA ALA A 172 -30.02 0.59 -17.48
C ALA A 172 -28.69 1.32 -17.71
N LEU A 173 -27.89 1.50 -16.65
CA LEU A 173 -26.55 2.10 -16.73
C LEU A 173 -25.64 1.30 -17.68
N LEU A 174 -25.64 -0.03 -17.55
CA LEU A 174 -24.82 -0.92 -18.35
C LEU A 174 -25.27 -0.95 -19.82
N ALA A 175 -26.57 -1.06 -20.06
CA ALA A 175 -27.14 -1.04 -21.41
C ALA A 175 -26.78 0.26 -22.12
N LYS A 176 -26.96 1.40 -21.46
CA LYS A 176 -26.67 2.69 -22.07
C LYS A 176 -25.18 2.88 -22.38
N HIS A 177 -24.31 2.49 -21.44
CA HIS A 177 -22.88 2.53 -21.67
C HIS A 177 -22.46 1.62 -22.83
N GLN A 178 -23.11 0.46 -22.96
CA GLN A 178 -22.86 -0.46 -24.06
C GLN A 178 -23.30 0.12 -25.41
N ASP A 179 -24.45 0.79 -25.48
CA ASP A 179 -24.92 1.48 -26.68
C ASP A 179 -23.92 2.55 -27.13
N GLU A 180 -23.41 3.35 -26.19
CA GLU A 180 -22.39 4.38 -26.48
C GLU A 180 -21.09 3.76 -27.00
N LEU A 181 -20.64 2.65 -26.42
CA LEU A 181 -19.46 1.94 -26.91
C LEU A 181 -19.68 1.41 -28.33
N LEU A 182 -20.85 0.86 -28.63
CA LEU A 182 -21.21 0.40 -29.97
C LEU A 182 -21.17 1.56 -30.98
N ASP A 183 -21.79 2.70 -30.65
CA ASP A 183 -21.76 3.90 -31.49
C ASP A 183 -20.31 4.36 -31.75
N LEU A 184 -19.45 4.37 -30.74
CA LEU A 184 -18.04 4.74 -30.90
C LEU A 184 -17.25 3.75 -31.75
N MET A 185 -17.58 2.45 -31.67
CA MET A 185 -16.96 1.40 -32.49
C MET A 185 -17.41 1.50 -33.95
N GLU A 186 -18.71 1.70 -34.20
CA GLU A 186 -19.26 1.88 -35.55
C GLU A 186 -18.68 3.11 -36.24
N ASN A 187 -18.42 4.17 -35.48
CA ASN A 187 -17.78 5.39 -35.97
C ASN A 187 -16.24 5.30 -36.03
N GLY A 188 -15.64 4.14 -35.77
CA GLY A 188 -14.19 3.92 -35.83
C GLY A 188 -13.36 4.70 -34.82
N LYS A 189 -13.98 5.23 -33.75
CA LYS A 189 -13.30 6.01 -32.70
C LYS A 189 -12.58 5.12 -31.68
N ILE A 190 -13.04 3.88 -31.51
CA ILE A 190 -12.42 2.89 -30.62
C ILE A 190 -12.36 1.51 -31.28
N THR A 191 -11.41 0.68 -30.88
CA THR A 191 -11.21 -0.67 -31.44
C THR A 191 -11.91 -1.75 -30.61
N ALA A 192 -12.40 -2.80 -31.30
CA ALA A 192 -12.91 -4.02 -30.69
C ALA A 192 -11.77 -4.96 -30.28
N GLY A 193 -11.88 -5.64 -29.14
CA GLY A 193 -10.91 -6.66 -28.75
C GLY A 193 -11.27 -7.40 -27.46
N THR A 194 -10.81 -8.64 -27.34
CA THR A 194 -11.02 -9.47 -26.14
C THR A 194 -10.35 -8.80 -24.93
N GLY A 195 -11.13 -8.53 -23.88
CA GLY A 195 -10.66 -7.82 -22.68
C GLY A 195 -10.81 -6.29 -22.73
N LEU A 196 -11.13 -5.70 -23.88
CA LEU A 196 -11.39 -4.26 -23.99
C LEU A 196 -12.82 -3.92 -23.59
N HIS A 197 -13.01 -2.78 -22.91
CA HIS A 197 -14.32 -2.22 -22.53
C HIS A 197 -15.19 -3.12 -21.63
N GLN A 198 -14.60 -4.13 -20.97
CA GLN A 198 -15.32 -5.10 -20.12
C GLN A 198 -15.57 -4.62 -18.69
N GLU A 199 -14.83 -3.62 -18.20
CA GLU A 199 -15.02 -3.10 -16.85
C GLU A 199 -16.17 -2.08 -16.81
N SER A 200 -17.38 -2.54 -16.49
CA SER A 200 -18.60 -1.74 -16.64
C SER A 200 -19.29 -1.36 -15.32
N ASN A 201 -18.72 -1.72 -14.17
CA ASN A 201 -19.29 -1.41 -12.85
C ASN A 201 -18.65 -0.18 -12.23
N ILE A 202 -19.50 0.75 -11.76
CA ILE A 202 -19.10 1.84 -10.88
C ILE A 202 -19.07 1.31 -9.44
N THR A 203 -17.88 1.18 -8.88
CA THR A 203 -17.71 0.75 -7.48
C THR A 203 -17.85 1.95 -6.55
N ARG A 204 -18.50 1.75 -5.40
CA ARG A 204 -18.49 2.75 -4.34
C ARG A 204 -17.04 2.92 -3.86
N PRO A 205 -16.53 4.16 -3.73
CA PRO A 205 -15.21 4.36 -3.16
C PRO A 205 -15.23 3.91 -1.69
N GLY A 206 -14.16 3.25 -1.25
CA GLY A 206 -13.98 2.91 0.16
C GLY A 206 -13.55 4.14 0.94
N ASP A 207 -14.02 4.25 2.18
CA ASP A 207 -13.87 5.45 3.02
C ASP A 207 -12.40 5.90 3.24
N THR A 208 -11.44 4.99 3.05
CA THR A 208 -10.01 5.19 3.38
C THR A 208 -9.03 4.66 2.33
N ARG A 209 -9.44 4.43 1.06
CA ARG A 209 -8.53 3.85 0.04
C ARG A 209 -8.54 4.61 -1.27
N TRP A 210 -7.45 5.33 -1.53
CA TRP A 210 -7.32 6.25 -2.67
C TRP A 210 -7.51 5.64 -4.06
N GLY A 211 -6.97 4.43 -4.27
CA GLY A 211 -7.15 3.71 -5.53
C GLY A 211 -8.62 3.45 -5.87
N SER A 212 -9.49 3.39 -4.86
CA SER A 212 -10.93 3.24 -5.08
C SER A 212 -11.58 4.55 -5.54
N HIS A 213 -11.19 5.71 -4.99
CA HIS A 213 -11.69 7.01 -5.43
C HIS A 213 -11.27 7.32 -6.87
N LEU A 214 -9.99 7.15 -7.22
CA LEU A 214 -9.54 7.34 -8.60
C LEU A 214 -10.28 6.38 -9.56
N LYS A 215 -10.43 5.10 -9.19
CA LYS A 215 -11.19 4.14 -10.00
C LYS A 215 -12.64 4.58 -10.19
N THR A 216 -13.31 5.06 -9.14
CA THR A 216 -14.69 5.56 -9.23
C THR A 216 -14.78 6.82 -10.11
N LEU A 217 -13.86 7.78 -9.96
CA LEU A 217 -13.86 9.00 -10.77
C LEU A 217 -13.62 8.73 -12.24
N LEU A 218 -12.65 7.87 -12.57
CA LEU A 218 -12.41 7.42 -13.93
C LEU A 218 -13.66 6.73 -14.51
N ARG A 219 -14.37 5.93 -13.72
CA ARG A 219 -15.63 5.30 -14.16
C ARG A 219 -16.74 6.31 -14.41
N ILE A 220 -16.92 7.29 -13.53
CA ILE A 220 -17.92 8.36 -13.73
C ILE A 220 -17.58 9.17 -14.98
N PHE A 221 -16.29 9.48 -15.19
CA PHE A 221 -15.83 10.16 -16.40
C PHE A 221 -16.12 9.35 -17.67
N THR A 222 -15.79 8.06 -17.69
CA THR A 222 -16.01 7.18 -18.85
C THR A 222 -17.49 6.91 -19.12
N MET A 223 -18.31 6.83 -18.07
CA MET A 223 -19.74 6.50 -18.16
C MET A 223 -20.63 7.74 -17.99
N TRP A 224 -20.10 8.93 -18.28
CA TRP A 224 -20.75 10.21 -17.93
C TRP A 224 -22.21 10.28 -18.39
N ASN A 225 -22.45 10.05 -19.68
CA ASN A 225 -23.77 10.13 -20.30
C ASN A 225 -24.74 9.11 -19.69
N ALA A 226 -24.30 7.84 -19.55
CA ALA A 226 -25.08 6.80 -18.90
C ALA A 226 -25.44 7.15 -17.44
N VAL A 227 -24.53 7.76 -16.68
CA VAL A 227 -24.79 8.19 -15.30
C VAL A 227 -25.83 9.32 -15.26
N VAL A 228 -25.68 10.34 -16.11
CA VAL A 228 -26.59 11.48 -16.22
C VAL A 228 -28.00 11.01 -16.60
N GLU A 229 -28.11 10.10 -17.57
CA GLU A 229 -29.40 9.53 -18.01
C GLU A 229 -30.09 8.74 -16.90
N VAL A 230 -29.37 7.84 -16.22
CA VAL A 230 -29.96 7.07 -15.12
C VAL A 230 -30.39 7.99 -13.97
N LEU A 231 -29.63 9.03 -13.64
CA LEU A 231 -30.08 10.04 -12.68
C LEU A 231 -31.34 10.76 -13.16
N GLY A 232 -31.44 11.06 -14.45
CA GLY A 232 -32.64 11.62 -15.09
C GLY A 232 -33.88 10.71 -14.92
N ILE A 233 -33.73 9.41 -15.18
CA ILE A 233 -34.79 8.42 -14.97
C ILE A 233 -35.23 8.42 -13.50
N VAL A 234 -34.28 8.39 -12.55
CA VAL A 234 -34.58 8.43 -11.11
C VAL A 234 -35.33 9.70 -10.73
N VAL A 235 -35.02 10.85 -11.33
CA VAL A 235 -35.73 12.10 -11.09
C VAL A 235 -37.17 12.04 -11.59
N VAL A 236 -37.42 11.37 -12.72
CA VAL A 236 -38.77 11.18 -13.26
C VAL A 236 -39.57 10.22 -12.38
N ASP A 237 -39.02 9.04 -12.08
CA ASP A 237 -39.66 8.03 -11.24
C ASP A 237 -39.95 8.55 -9.82
N ALA A 238 -39.05 9.36 -9.26
CA ALA A 238 -39.23 9.97 -7.95
C ALA A 238 -40.35 11.02 -7.92
N ARG A 239 -40.88 11.50 -9.07
CA ARG A 239 -42.10 12.32 -9.06
C ARG A 239 -43.33 11.52 -8.61
N GLU A 240 -43.27 10.20 -8.70
CA GLU A 240 -44.33 9.27 -8.29
C GLU A 240 -44.23 8.86 -6.80
N HIS A 241 -43.11 9.13 -6.12
CA HIS A 241 -42.84 8.76 -4.72
C HIS A 241 -42.26 9.93 -3.88
N THR A 242 -42.42 9.93 -2.55
CA THR A 242 -42.13 11.09 -1.67
C THR A 242 -40.64 11.46 -1.45
N CYS A 243 -39.69 10.95 -2.25
CA CYS A 243 -38.25 11.17 -2.06
C CYS A 243 -37.60 11.91 -3.25
N GLN A 244 -37.98 13.18 -3.46
CA GLN A 244 -37.72 13.94 -4.69
C GLN A 244 -36.39 14.72 -4.74
N GLY A 245 -35.74 14.99 -3.60
CA GLY A 245 -34.67 16.00 -3.53
C GLY A 245 -33.27 15.56 -3.95
N GLY A 246 -32.91 14.29 -3.72
CA GLY A 246 -31.51 13.82 -3.83
C GLY A 246 -30.99 13.74 -5.26
N ALA A 247 -31.66 12.98 -6.14
CA ALA A 247 -31.18 12.75 -7.50
C ALA A 247 -31.18 14.01 -8.38
N ARG A 248 -32.17 14.89 -8.22
CA ARG A 248 -32.26 16.15 -8.96
C ARG A 248 -31.12 17.11 -8.61
N GLY A 249 -30.75 17.17 -7.33
CA GLY A 249 -29.61 17.95 -6.87
C GLY A 249 -28.30 17.43 -7.43
N LEU A 250 -28.09 16.11 -7.42
CA LEU A 250 -26.89 15.49 -7.98
C LEU A 250 -26.78 15.69 -9.49
N LEU A 251 -27.87 15.53 -10.24
CA LEU A 251 -27.90 15.78 -11.68
C LEU A 251 -27.48 17.22 -12.00
N LYS A 252 -28.10 18.20 -11.32
CA LYS A 252 -27.74 19.61 -11.48
C LYS A 252 -26.28 19.87 -11.14
N ASN A 253 -25.75 19.25 -10.09
CA ASN A 253 -24.35 19.41 -9.70
C ASN A 253 -23.42 18.83 -10.78
N MET A 254 -23.70 17.65 -11.32
CA MET A 254 -22.91 17.06 -12.41
C MET A 254 -22.91 17.96 -13.65
N GLU A 255 -24.05 18.55 -14.00
CA GLU A 255 -24.19 19.48 -15.13
C GLU A 255 -23.70 20.91 -14.82
N CYS A 256 -22.80 21.09 -13.84
CA CYS A 256 -22.16 22.37 -13.55
C CYS A 256 -20.66 22.31 -13.85
N PHE A 257 -20.13 23.41 -14.39
CA PHE A 257 -18.70 23.55 -14.68
C PHE A 257 -17.80 23.26 -13.47
N GLU A 258 -18.20 23.66 -12.26
CA GLU A 258 -17.43 23.41 -11.03
C GLU A 258 -17.23 21.91 -10.77
N PHE A 259 -18.27 21.09 -10.95
CA PHE A 259 -18.17 19.65 -10.74
C PHE A 259 -17.24 19.01 -11.76
N VAL A 260 -17.39 19.36 -13.05
CA VAL A 260 -16.52 18.87 -14.13
C VAL A 260 -15.07 19.28 -13.86
N PHE A 261 -14.84 20.54 -13.50
CA PHE A 261 -13.51 21.04 -13.19
C PHE A 261 -12.86 20.28 -12.03
N ILE A 262 -13.57 20.12 -10.90
CA ILE A 262 -13.06 19.39 -9.73
C ILE A 262 -12.85 17.91 -10.05
N MET A 263 -13.74 17.27 -10.81
CA MET A 263 -13.58 15.88 -11.24
C MET A 263 -12.29 15.68 -12.03
N LEU A 264 -12.07 16.48 -13.08
CA LEU A 264 -10.87 16.38 -13.92
C LEU A 264 -9.60 16.75 -13.13
N PHE A 265 -9.68 17.78 -12.29
CA PHE A 265 -8.59 18.17 -11.40
C PHE A 265 -8.18 17.02 -10.49
N LEU A 266 -9.14 16.42 -9.80
CA LEU A 266 -8.88 15.31 -8.89
C LEU A 266 -8.39 14.09 -9.66
N ILE A 267 -8.96 13.73 -10.81
CA ILE A 267 -8.41 12.63 -11.65
C ILE A 267 -6.91 12.86 -11.92
N ASN A 268 -6.51 14.07 -12.31
CA ASN A 268 -5.11 14.39 -12.55
C ASN A 268 -4.26 14.31 -11.26
N LEU A 269 -4.71 14.92 -10.17
CA LEU A 269 -4.00 14.92 -8.89
C LEU A 269 -3.84 13.48 -8.34
N LEU A 270 -4.92 12.70 -8.34
CA LEU A 270 -4.93 11.34 -7.83
C LEU A 270 -4.08 10.42 -8.71
N SER A 271 -4.10 10.59 -10.02
CA SER A 271 -3.29 9.79 -10.95
C SER A 271 -1.79 9.96 -10.70
N ASN A 272 -1.33 11.17 -10.37
CA ASN A 272 0.05 11.43 -9.99
C ASN A 272 0.49 10.58 -8.77
N THR A 273 -0.38 10.49 -7.76
CA THR A 273 -0.10 9.71 -6.54
C THR A 273 -0.37 8.21 -6.68
N ASN A 274 -1.18 7.79 -7.67
CA ASN A 274 -1.61 6.40 -7.81
C ASN A 274 -0.46 5.47 -8.21
N HIS A 275 0.47 5.92 -9.06
CA HIS A 275 1.66 5.14 -9.40
C HIS A 275 2.50 4.82 -8.16
N LEU A 276 2.73 5.83 -7.30
CA LEU A 276 3.40 5.65 -6.02
C LEU A 276 2.61 4.71 -5.11
N SER A 277 1.28 4.89 -4.98
CA SER A 277 0.43 4.00 -4.18
C SER A 277 0.54 2.54 -4.63
N GLN A 278 0.52 2.27 -5.93
CA GLN A 278 0.62 0.92 -6.47
C GLN A 278 2.01 0.32 -6.25
N ALA A 279 3.06 1.11 -6.41
CA ALA A 279 4.44 0.68 -6.16
C ALA A 279 4.65 0.32 -4.67
N LEU A 280 4.22 1.19 -3.76
CA LEU A 280 4.28 0.93 -2.31
C LEU A 280 3.49 -0.31 -1.88
N GLN A 281 2.52 -0.77 -2.67
CA GLN A 281 1.75 -1.98 -2.39
C GLN A 281 2.42 -3.28 -2.88
N ARG A 282 3.57 -3.22 -3.55
CA ARG A 282 4.29 -4.40 -4.02
C ARG A 282 5.01 -5.10 -2.85
N LYS A 283 5.04 -6.44 -2.85
CA LYS A 283 5.73 -7.24 -1.81
C LYS A 283 7.25 -7.04 -1.80
N ASN A 284 7.84 -6.82 -2.97
CA ASN A 284 9.28 -6.69 -3.17
C ASN A 284 9.76 -5.24 -3.15
N GLN A 285 8.93 -4.28 -2.72
CA GLN A 285 9.30 -2.88 -2.67
C GLN A 285 10.45 -2.68 -1.67
N ASN A 286 11.51 -1.99 -2.09
CA ASN A 286 12.62 -1.60 -1.22
C ASN A 286 12.60 -0.08 -0.95
N ILE A 287 13.31 0.34 0.10
CA ILE A 287 13.29 1.71 0.59
C ILE A 287 13.85 2.71 -0.43
N VAL A 288 14.92 2.32 -1.13
CA VAL A 288 15.60 3.17 -2.11
C VAL A 288 14.70 3.49 -3.31
N GLU A 289 14.01 2.48 -3.86
CA GLU A 289 13.06 2.68 -4.96
C GLU A 289 11.87 3.54 -4.50
N ALA A 290 11.35 3.29 -3.30
CA ALA A 290 10.24 4.07 -2.76
C ALA A 290 10.60 5.55 -2.57
N MET A 291 11.81 5.86 -2.10
CA MET A 291 12.30 7.23 -1.99
C MET A 291 12.37 7.93 -3.35
N CYS A 292 12.91 7.27 -4.38
CA CYS A 292 12.94 7.82 -5.73
C CYS A 292 11.53 8.17 -6.23
N LEU A 293 10.57 7.24 -6.09
CA LEU A 293 9.19 7.48 -6.51
C LEU A 293 8.53 8.63 -5.74
N ILE A 294 8.84 8.80 -4.44
CA ILE A 294 8.32 9.93 -3.65
C ILE A 294 8.88 11.26 -4.20
N LEU A 295 10.17 11.32 -4.53
CA LEU A 295 10.79 12.51 -5.11
C LEU A 295 10.19 12.83 -6.49
N ASP A 296 10.03 11.83 -7.35
CA ASP A 296 9.41 11.99 -8.68
C ASP A 296 7.97 12.54 -8.56
N VAL A 297 7.18 12.03 -7.61
CA VAL A 297 5.82 12.54 -7.36
C VAL A 297 5.85 13.98 -6.85
N LYS A 298 6.78 14.33 -5.95
CA LYS A 298 6.92 15.72 -5.46
C LYS A 298 7.26 16.68 -6.61
N GLU A 299 8.18 16.30 -7.50
CA GLU A 299 8.51 17.09 -8.68
C GLU A 299 7.32 17.21 -9.65
N SER A 300 6.58 16.12 -9.88
CA SER A 300 5.40 16.13 -10.73
C SER A 300 4.29 17.03 -10.18
N LEU A 301 4.06 17.00 -8.86
CA LEU A 301 3.11 17.90 -8.18
C LEU A 301 3.53 19.37 -8.31
N GLN A 302 4.82 19.67 -8.18
CA GLN A 302 5.35 21.03 -8.39
C GLN A 302 5.17 21.49 -9.84
N SER A 303 5.46 20.62 -10.82
CA SER A 303 5.22 20.92 -12.23
C SER A 303 3.74 21.15 -12.53
N MET A 304 2.85 20.35 -11.93
CA MET A 304 1.39 20.56 -12.00
C MET A 304 0.99 21.92 -11.43
N ARG A 305 1.59 22.33 -10.30
CA ARG A 305 1.34 23.62 -9.66
C ARG A 305 1.75 24.82 -10.52
N ASP A 306 2.89 24.71 -11.19
CA ASP A 306 3.48 25.82 -11.94
C ASP A 306 2.92 25.93 -13.37
N ASN A 307 2.68 24.78 -14.01
CA ASN A 307 2.38 24.71 -15.45
C ASN A 307 1.04 24.03 -15.78
N GLY A 308 0.37 23.38 -14.81
CA GLY A 308 -0.77 22.51 -15.07
C GLY A 308 -2.11 23.21 -15.28
N TRP A 309 -2.23 24.50 -14.92
CA TRP A 309 -3.50 25.24 -14.94
C TRP A 309 -4.13 25.31 -16.35
N GLU A 310 -3.39 25.77 -17.35
CA GLU A 310 -3.96 26.01 -18.69
C GLU A 310 -4.44 24.72 -19.36
N SER A 311 -3.69 23.63 -19.19
CA SER A 311 -4.07 22.32 -19.72
C SER A 311 -5.36 21.80 -19.09
N LEU A 312 -5.46 21.84 -17.76
CA LEU A 312 -6.66 21.41 -17.04
C LEU A 312 -7.87 22.27 -17.40
N PHE A 313 -7.69 23.59 -17.47
CA PHE A 313 -8.76 24.51 -17.81
C PHE A 313 -9.30 24.28 -19.23
N CYS A 314 -8.42 24.09 -20.21
CA CYS A 314 -8.81 23.71 -21.57
C CYS A 314 -9.56 22.38 -21.61
N GLN A 315 -9.10 21.37 -20.87
CA GLN A 315 -9.77 20.08 -20.78
C GLN A 315 -11.19 20.20 -20.22
N ALA A 316 -11.37 20.96 -19.14
CA ALA A 316 -12.67 21.20 -18.54
C ALA A 316 -13.62 21.94 -19.50
N LYS A 317 -13.11 22.97 -20.20
CA LYS A 317 -13.89 23.71 -21.21
C LYS A 317 -14.35 22.80 -22.35
N ASN A 318 -13.44 22.03 -22.94
CA ASN A 318 -13.76 21.10 -24.03
C ASN A 318 -14.76 20.02 -23.58
N PHE A 319 -14.61 19.50 -22.36
CA PHE A 319 -15.55 18.53 -21.80
C PHE A 319 -16.95 19.14 -21.67
N CYS A 320 -17.05 20.34 -21.10
CA CYS A 320 -18.31 21.05 -20.95
C CYS A 320 -18.98 21.36 -22.30
N GLU A 321 -18.21 21.86 -23.28
CA GLU A 321 -18.71 22.14 -24.64
C GLU A 321 -19.25 20.87 -25.32
N THR A 322 -18.55 19.74 -25.17
CA THR A 322 -18.96 18.44 -25.73
C THR A 322 -20.26 17.92 -25.13
N HIS A 323 -20.51 18.21 -23.85
CA HIS A 323 -21.69 17.73 -23.11
C HIS A 323 -22.78 18.80 -22.95
N GLY A 324 -22.66 19.95 -23.61
CA GLY A 324 -23.64 21.04 -23.53
C GLY A 324 -23.76 21.69 -22.14
N ILE A 325 -22.69 21.66 -21.34
CA ILE A 325 -22.63 22.29 -20.02
C ILE A 325 -22.14 23.74 -20.17
N ASP A 326 -22.85 24.69 -19.55
CA ASP A 326 -22.50 26.10 -19.61
C ASP A 326 -21.13 26.39 -18.98
N VAL A 327 -20.23 26.98 -19.77
CA VAL A 327 -18.94 27.49 -19.28
C VAL A 327 -19.15 28.92 -18.77
N PRO A 328 -18.92 29.20 -17.47
CA PRO A 328 -19.16 30.51 -16.92
C PRO A 328 -18.11 31.53 -17.38
N ASN A 329 -18.47 32.82 -17.38
CA ASN A 329 -17.52 33.89 -17.65
C ASN A 329 -16.51 34.01 -16.49
N MET A 330 -15.22 33.88 -16.80
CA MET A 330 -14.14 33.87 -15.82
C MET A 330 -13.90 35.22 -15.11
N ASP A 331 -14.38 36.31 -15.72
CA ASP A 331 -14.31 37.66 -15.15
C ASP A 331 -15.46 37.98 -14.18
N ASP A 332 -16.49 37.13 -14.13
CA ASP A 332 -17.60 37.30 -13.20
C ASP A 332 -17.12 37.29 -11.74
N LEU A 333 -17.76 38.12 -10.91
CA LEU A 333 -17.51 38.15 -9.48
C LEU A 333 -18.34 37.10 -8.74
N VAL A 334 -17.66 36.26 -7.97
CA VAL A 334 -18.23 35.28 -7.04
C VAL A 334 -17.81 35.59 -5.61
N GLY A 335 -18.56 35.07 -4.63
CA GLY A 335 -18.12 35.16 -3.24
C GLY A 335 -16.80 34.42 -3.05
N ALA A 336 -15.88 35.01 -2.29
CA ALA A 336 -14.61 34.36 -1.98
C ALA A 336 -14.84 33.00 -1.28
N MET A 337 -14.01 31.99 -1.57
CA MET A 337 -14.08 30.66 -0.94
C MET A 337 -15.43 29.95 -1.09
N GLY A 338 -16.14 30.13 -2.21
CA GLY A 338 -17.44 29.47 -2.46
C GLY A 338 -18.60 30.06 -1.63
N GLN A 339 -18.38 31.21 -0.98
CA GLN A 339 -19.42 31.87 -0.20
C GLN A 339 -20.50 32.49 -1.10
N SER A 340 -21.66 32.77 -0.50
CA SER A 340 -22.77 33.44 -1.17
C SER A 340 -22.31 34.73 -1.86
N VAL A 341 -22.84 35.01 -3.06
CA VAL A 341 -22.63 36.27 -3.81
C VAL A 341 -23.02 37.52 -3.00
N ARG A 342 -23.78 37.34 -1.91
CA ARG A 342 -24.18 38.38 -0.96
C ARG A 342 -23.06 38.78 0.02
N THR A 343 -21.93 38.07 0.08
CA THR A 343 -20.81 38.44 0.94
C THR A 343 -20.05 39.64 0.39
N LYS A 344 -19.39 40.39 1.30
CA LYS A 344 -18.64 41.61 0.95
C LYS A 344 -17.34 41.31 0.19
N ASN A 345 -16.78 40.11 0.36
CA ASN A 345 -15.52 39.69 -0.26
C ASN A 345 -15.81 38.97 -1.57
N LYS A 346 -15.51 39.62 -2.69
CA LYS A 346 -15.72 39.09 -4.04
C LYS A 346 -14.38 38.88 -4.74
N VAL A 347 -14.30 37.80 -5.51
CA VAL A 347 -13.15 37.45 -6.36
C VAL A 347 -13.66 37.11 -7.75
N THR A 348 -12.81 37.17 -8.76
CA THR A 348 -13.16 36.67 -10.10
C THR A 348 -13.32 35.15 -10.07
N ARG A 349 -14.14 34.58 -10.95
CA ARG A 349 -14.24 33.12 -11.10
C ARG A 349 -12.90 32.48 -11.45
N LEU A 350 -12.09 33.16 -12.27
CA LEU A 350 -10.72 32.72 -12.54
C LEU A 350 -9.92 32.54 -11.26
N HIS A 351 -9.97 33.54 -10.36
CA HIS A 351 -9.29 33.46 -9.08
C HIS A 351 -9.86 32.33 -8.20
N TYR A 352 -11.18 32.17 -8.16
CA TYR A 352 -11.82 31.10 -7.40
C TYR A 352 -11.34 29.69 -7.84
N TYR A 353 -11.39 29.38 -9.13
CA TYR A 353 -10.95 28.07 -9.63
C TYR A 353 -9.44 27.88 -9.54
N LYS A 354 -8.65 28.88 -9.98
CA LYS A 354 -7.18 28.77 -10.02
C LYS A 354 -6.54 28.83 -8.64
N VAL A 355 -6.98 29.77 -7.80
CA VAL A 355 -6.35 30.01 -6.51
C VAL A 355 -7.07 29.22 -5.42
N SER A 356 -8.39 29.38 -5.27
CA SER A 356 -9.13 28.82 -4.13
C SER A 356 -9.41 27.31 -4.22
N ILE A 357 -9.25 26.70 -5.40
CA ILE A 357 -9.40 25.25 -5.59
C ILE A 357 -8.07 24.63 -6.04
N PHE A 358 -7.59 24.99 -7.23
CA PHE A 358 -6.43 24.33 -7.86
C PHE A 358 -5.14 24.52 -7.05
N ASN A 359 -4.72 25.77 -6.81
CA ASN A 359 -3.49 26.04 -6.04
C ASN A 359 -3.61 25.54 -4.60
N VAL A 360 -4.71 25.85 -3.89
CA VAL A 360 -4.91 25.41 -2.50
C VAL A 360 -4.78 23.89 -2.35
N ALA A 361 -5.40 23.11 -3.24
CA ALA A 361 -5.34 21.66 -3.15
C ALA A 361 -3.96 21.08 -3.49
N ILE A 362 -3.27 21.62 -4.50
CA ILE A 362 -1.91 21.17 -4.83
C ILE A 362 -0.93 21.60 -3.74
N ASP A 363 -1.01 22.84 -3.25
CA ASP A 363 -0.15 23.37 -2.20
C ASP A 363 -0.34 22.59 -0.89
N ALA A 364 -1.59 22.24 -0.55
CA ALA A 364 -1.89 21.35 0.57
C ALA A 364 -1.29 19.95 0.36
N THR A 365 -1.42 19.39 -0.85
CA THR A 365 -0.82 18.08 -1.19
C THR A 365 0.71 18.10 -1.05
N ILE A 366 1.38 19.11 -1.61
CA ILE A 366 2.84 19.27 -1.54
C ILE A 366 3.28 19.45 -0.08
N THR A 367 2.57 20.29 0.69
CA THR A 367 2.87 20.53 2.10
C THR A 367 2.77 19.24 2.91
N GLU A 368 1.69 18.49 2.74
CA GLU A 368 1.48 17.21 3.42
C GLU A 368 2.49 16.15 2.98
N MET A 369 2.80 16.06 1.67
CA MET A 369 3.86 15.18 1.16
C MET A 369 5.23 15.51 1.77
N ASN A 370 5.55 16.79 1.94
CA ASN A 370 6.81 17.21 2.54
C ASN A 370 6.85 16.95 4.05
N HIS A 371 5.75 17.19 4.75
CA HIS A 371 5.65 16.96 6.18
C HIS A 371 5.71 15.46 6.53
N ARG A 372 4.98 14.62 5.78
CA ARG A 372 4.79 13.19 6.04
C ARG A 372 5.96 12.32 5.58
N PHE A 373 6.60 12.70 4.48
CA PHE A 373 7.78 12.00 3.97
C PHE A 373 9.07 12.75 4.30
N ASN A 374 9.15 13.37 5.49
CA ASN A 374 10.40 13.97 5.98
C ASN A 374 11.45 12.90 6.33
N GLU A 375 11.01 11.68 6.65
CA GLU A 375 11.87 10.52 6.93
C GLU A 375 12.78 10.19 5.74
N VAL A 376 12.33 10.44 4.50
CA VAL A 376 13.12 10.31 3.25
C VAL A 376 14.37 11.20 3.26
N SER A 377 14.41 12.23 4.12
CA SER A 377 15.56 13.12 4.29
C SER A 377 16.41 12.77 5.52
N THR A 378 16.19 11.62 6.16
CA THR A 378 17.04 11.16 7.26
C THR A 378 18.41 10.74 6.77
N GLU A 379 19.43 10.91 7.63
CA GLU A 379 20.80 10.49 7.36
C GLU A 379 20.88 9.00 6.98
N LEU A 380 20.12 8.14 7.67
CA LEU A 380 20.02 6.71 7.39
C LEU A 380 19.63 6.44 5.94
N LEU A 381 18.53 7.05 5.49
CA LEU A 381 17.99 6.81 4.14
C LEU A 381 18.83 7.46 3.04
N ASP A 382 19.42 8.62 3.30
CA ASP A 382 20.39 9.25 2.40
C ASP A 382 21.61 8.33 2.18
N CYS A 383 22.15 7.73 3.25
CA CYS A 383 23.25 6.78 3.15
C CYS A 383 22.86 5.51 2.39
N MET A 384 21.69 4.92 2.68
CA MET A 384 21.18 3.76 1.95
C MET A 384 21.00 4.03 0.46
N SER A 385 20.60 5.25 0.08
CA SER A 385 20.40 5.64 -1.31
C SER A 385 21.69 5.59 -2.15
N CYS A 386 22.87 5.63 -1.52
CA CYS A 386 24.16 5.50 -2.17
C CYS A 386 24.43 4.10 -2.75
N LEU A 387 23.68 3.08 -2.32
CA LEU A 387 23.75 1.72 -2.90
C LEU A 387 22.92 1.57 -4.18
N ASN A 388 22.18 2.60 -4.60
CA ASN A 388 21.33 2.53 -5.78
C ASN A 388 22.15 2.31 -7.07
N PRO A 389 21.99 1.18 -7.78
CA PRO A 389 22.72 0.93 -9.03
C PRO A 389 22.23 1.80 -10.20
N ALA A 390 21.08 2.46 -10.09
CA ALA A 390 20.53 3.31 -11.14
C ALA A 390 21.52 4.37 -11.64
N ASN A 391 21.45 4.63 -12.95
CA ASN A 391 22.37 5.53 -13.67
C ASN A 391 23.85 5.19 -13.38
N ASN A 392 24.18 3.89 -13.38
CA ASN A 392 25.52 3.38 -13.14
C ASN A 392 26.10 3.84 -11.79
N PHE A 393 25.33 3.66 -10.70
CA PHE A 393 25.73 4.06 -9.35
C PHE A 393 26.04 5.57 -9.21
N SER A 394 25.23 6.41 -9.86
CA SER A 394 25.43 7.88 -9.86
C SER A 394 25.46 8.52 -8.47
N LYS A 395 24.73 7.95 -7.50
CA LYS A 395 24.65 8.43 -6.11
C LYS A 395 25.70 7.81 -5.17
N PHE A 396 26.58 6.94 -5.68
CA PHE A 396 27.51 6.20 -4.85
C PHE A 396 28.51 7.12 -4.15
N ASN A 397 28.59 6.99 -2.84
CA ASN A 397 29.46 7.80 -1.99
C ASN A 397 30.04 6.91 -0.89
N VAL A 398 31.36 6.79 -0.85
CA VAL A 398 32.07 5.91 0.08
C VAL A 398 31.88 6.37 1.52
N ASP A 399 32.04 7.66 1.80
CA ASP A 399 31.95 8.21 3.15
C ASP A 399 30.56 8.01 3.74
N LYS A 400 29.50 8.21 2.95
CA LYS A 400 28.12 7.94 3.37
C LYS A 400 27.87 6.45 3.64
N LEU A 401 28.48 5.55 2.88
CA LEU A 401 28.33 4.11 3.10
C LEU A 401 29.13 3.63 4.33
N ILE A 402 30.28 4.24 4.62
CA ILE A 402 30.97 4.03 5.89
C ILE A 402 30.13 4.59 7.04
N ARG A 403 29.51 5.76 6.86
CA ARG A 403 28.58 6.33 7.84
C ARG A 403 27.40 5.42 8.12
N LEU A 404 26.87 4.72 7.11
CA LEU A 404 25.84 3.69 7.31
C LEU A 404 26.34 2.56 8.22
N ALA A 405 27.58 2.12 8.05
CA ALA A 405 28.21 1.11 8.91
C ALA A 405 28.45 1.63 10.34
N GLU A 406 28.66 2.93 10.53
CA GLU A 406 28.72 3.55 11.87
C GLU A 406 27.36 3.62 12.56
N ILE A 407 26.28 3.82 11.79
CA ILE A 407 24.91 3.83 12.33
C ILE A 407 24.51 2.42 12.82
N TYR A 408 24.98 1.37 12.13
CA TYR A 408 24.83 -0.03 12.52
C TYR A 408 26.11 -0.58 13.17
N ASP A 409 26.61 0.07 14.22
CA ASP A 409 27.90 -0.26 14.83
C ASP A 409 27.99 -1.65 15.46
N GLU A 410 26.87 -2.28 15.84
CA GLU A 410 26.85 -3.70 16.26
C GLU A 410 27.09 -4.67 15.09
N ASP A 411 26.76 -4.28 13.85
CA ASP A 411 26.92 -5.12 12.67
C ASP A 411 28.31 -4.92 12.00
N PHE A 412 29.08 -3.91 12.41
CA PHE A 412 30.38 -3.58 11.84
C PHE A 412 31.40 -3.16 12.90
N THR A 413 32.48 -3.93 13.03
CA THR A 413 33.61 -3.56 13.88
C THR A 413 34.36 -2.34 13.32
N GLU A 414 35.21 -1.71 14.14
CA GLU A 414 36.07 -0.62 13.68
C GLU A 414 36.99 -1.05 12.53
N ALA A 415 37.49 -2.29 12.57
CA ALA A 415 38.28 -2.88 11.50
C ALA A 415 37.46 -3.07 10.21
N ASP A 416 36.20 -3.51 10.32
CA ASP A 416 35.31 -3.65 9.17
C ASP A 416 35.08 -2.31 8.47
N ARG A 417 34.89 -1.23 9.24
CA ARG A 417 34.69 0.13 8.69
C ARG A 417 35.92 0.64 7.95
N LEU A 418 37.12 0.34 8.46
CA LEU A 418 38.37 0.64 7.77
C LEU A 418 38.47 -0.15 6.45
N MET A 419 38.11 -1.44 6.46
CA MET A 419 38.13 -2.30 5.27
C MET A 419 37.09 -1.86 4.23
N LEU A 420 35.90 -1.41 4.65
CA LEU A 420 34.89 -0.85 3.75
C LEU A 420 35.42 0.30 2.90
N GLY A 421 36.30 1.15 3.45
CA GLY A 421 36.95 2.22 2.69
C GLY A 421 37.79 1.72 1.50
N VAL A 422 38.31 0.49 1.57
CA VAL A 422 39.06 -0.16 0.50
C VAL A 422 38.14 -0.99 -0.41
N ASP A 423 37.18 -1.70 0.19
CA ASP A 423 36.31 -2.64 -0.52
C ASP A 423 35.25 -1.95 -1.36
N LEU A 424 34.70 -0.82 -0.92
CA LEU A 424 33.65 -0.09 -1.66
C LEU A 424 34.10 0.41 -3.05
N PRO A 425 35.27 1.07 -3.21
CA PRO A 425 35.77 1.42 -4.54
C PRO A 425 36.06 0.20 -5.41
N ARG A 426 36.60 -0.89 -4.83
CA ARG A 426 36.91 -2.12 -5.55
C ARG A 426 35.64 -2.82 -6.03
N PHE A 427 34.63 -2.89 -5.17
CA PHE A 427 33.30 -3.37 -5.47
C PHE A 427 32.73 -2.61 -6.67
N LEU A 428 32.70 -1.27 -6.62
CA LEU A 428 32.16 -0.46 -7.70
C LEU A 428 32.88 -0.70 -9.03
N MET A 429 34.22 -0.77 -9.00
CA MET A 429 35.00 -1.06 -10.20
C MET A 429 34.74 -2.47 -10.75
N ASN A 430 34.57 -3.45 -9.86
CA ASN A 430 34.29 -4.84 -10.23
C ASN A 430 32.91 -4.98 -10.88
N ILE A 431 31.87 -4.46 -10.23
CA ILE A 431 30.49 -4.51 -10.72
C ILE A 431 30.35 -3.81 -12.09
N ARG A 432 30.99 -2.65 -12.27
CA ARG A 432 30.98 -1.93 -13.56
C ARG A 432 31.65 -2.66 -14.72
N ARG A 433 32.54 -3.61 -14.43
CA ARG A 433 33.23 -4.42 -15.44
C ARG A 433 32.53 -5.75 -15.73
N SER A 434 31.62 -6.16 -14.87
CA SER A 434 30.91 -7.43 -14.98
C SER A 434 29.68 -7.28 -15.88
N GLU A 435 29.64 -8.04 -16.97
CA GLU A 435 28.53 -7.99 -17.93
C GLU A 435 27.19 -8.43 -17.31
N GLU A 436 27.23 -9.28 -16.28
CA GLU A 436 26.06 -9.78 -15.56
C GLU A 436 25.30 -8.66 -14.83
N PHE A 437 25.97 -7.54 -14.53
CA PHE A 437 25.37 -6.39 -13.85
C PHE A 437 24.95 -5.28 -14.83
N ASN A 438 25.12 -5.47 -16.14
CA ASN A 438 24.66 -4.52 -17.14
C ASN A 438 23.15 -4.35 -17.05
N GLY A 439 22.70 -3.11 -16.86
CA GLY A 439 21.28 -2.79 -16.75
C GLY A 439 20.66 -3.11 -15.39
N CYS A 440 21.46 -3.42 -14.35
CA CYS A 440 20.98 -3.46 -12.97
C CYS A 440 20.48 -2.06 -12.54
N ARG A 441 19.19 -1.96 -12.16
CA ARG A 441 18.54 -0.66 -11.86
C ARG A 441 18.07 -0.52 -10.42
N ASP A 442 17.99 -1.61 -9.67
CA ASP A 442 17.48 -1.63 -8.31
C ASP A 442 18.33 -2.50 -7.39
N VAL A 443 18.27 -2.20 -6.09
CA VAL A 443 19.09 -2.85 -5.05
C VAL A 443 18.71 -4.31 -4.86
N SER A 444 17.44 -4.69 -5.09
CA SER A 444 16.99 -6.08 -4.97
C SER A 444 17.62 -6.96 -6.05
N THR A 445 17.64 -6.48 -7.30
CA THR A 445 18.32 -7.15 -8.41
C THR A 445 19.83 -7.21 -8.17
N LEU A 446 20.43 -6.16 -7.61
CA LEU A 446 21.86 -6.17 -7.23
C LEU A 446 22.16 -7.28 -6.23
N ALA A 447 21.38 -7.42 -5.16
CA ALA A 447 21.58 -8.45 -4.14
C ALA A 447 21.50 -9.87 -4.73
N ARG A 448 20.47 -10.15 -5.53
CA ARG A 448 20.31 -11.44 -6.20
C ARG A 448 21.50 -11.75 -7.12
N LEU A 449 21.92 -10.80 -7.96
CA LEU A 449 23.06 -11.00 -8.87
C LEU A 449 24.38 -11.21 -8.11
N MET A 450 24.56 -10.55 -6.95
CA MET A 450 25.72 -10.79 -6.09
C MET A 450 25.74 -12.22 -5.52
N VAL A 451 24.59 -12.83 -5.29
CA VAL A 451 24.49 -14.24 -4.90
C VAL A 451 24.76 -15.16 -6.07
N GLU A 452 24.04 -14.97 -7.19
CA GLU A 452 24.19 -15.79 -8.40
C GLU A 452 25.63 -15.80 -8.93
N THR A 453 26.35 -14.69 -8.82
CA THR A 453 27.74 -14.56 -9.27
C THR A 453 28.77 -14.79 -8.16
N MET A 454 28.35 -15.27 -6.98
CA MET A 454 29.17 -15.50 -5.78
C MET A 454 29.92 -14.27 -5.22
N LYS A 455 29.65 -13.07 -5.73
CA LYS A 455 30.31 -11.82 -5.31
C LYS A 455 29.96 -11.40 -3.88
N HIS A 456 28.83 -11.84 -3.33
CA HIS A 456 28.49 -11.65 -1.91
C HIS A 456 29.57 -12.24 -0.97
N THR A 457 30.25 -13.32 -1.37
CA THR A 457 31.35 -13.91 -0.59
C THR A 457 32.66 -13.14 -0.69
N SER A 458 32.86 -12.42 -1.81
CA SER A 458 34.06 -11.61 -2.07
C SER A 458 33.94 -10.21 -1.48
N PHE A 459 32.73 -9.67 -1.42
CA PHE A 459 32.42 -8.33 -0.90
C PHE A 459 31.44 -8.42 0.27
N GLN A 460 31.77 -9.22 1.29
CA GLN A 460 30.87 -9.55 2.40
C GLN A 460 30.37 -8.31 3.15
N LEU A 461 31.25 -7.35 3.43
CA LEU A 461 30.87 -6.12 4.15
C LEU A 461 29.94 -5.23 3.32
N VAL A 462 30.17 -5.16 1.99
CA VAL A 462 29.29 -4.42 1.08
C VAL A 462 27.93 -5.12 0.97
N TYR A 463 27.92 -6.45 0.89
CA TYR A 463 26.70 -7.23 0.86
C TYR A 463 25.89 -7.05 2.15
N ARG A 464 26.54 -6.99 3.31
CA ARG A 464 25.89 -6.68 4.60
C ARG A 464 25.19 -5.31 4.60
N LEU A 465 25.80 -4.28 4.01
CA LEU A 465 25.13 -2.97 3.84
C LEU A 465 23.89 -3.07 2.94
N ILE A 466 23.96 -3.88 1.88
CA ILE A 466 22.84 -4.14 0.97
C ILE A 466 21.71 -4.91 1.69
N GLU A 467 22.05 -5.92 2.49
CA GLU A 467 21.09 -6.66 3.32
C GLU A 467 20.34 -5.74 4.27
N LEU A 468 21.05 -4.93 5.06
CA LEU A 468 20.46 -3.96 6.00
C LEU A 468 19.53 -2.97 5.29
N THR A 469 19.90 -2.54 4.08
CA THR A 469 19.08 -1.64 3.25
C THR A 469 17.81 -2.31 2.74
N LEU A 470 17.87 -3.58 2.34
CA LEU A 470 16.72 -4.29 1.78
C LEU A 470 15.70 -4.73 2.84
N ILE A 471 16.18 -5.15 4.01
CA ILE A 471 15.31 -5.62 5.08
C ILE A 471 14.55 -4.49 5.76
N LEU A 472 15.02 -3.24 5.69
CA LEU A 472 14.32 -2.10 6.27
C LEU A 472 12.91 -1.98 5.64
N PRO A 473 11.84 -1.98 6.46
CA PRO A 473 10.47 -1.99 5.96
C PRO A 473 10.07 -0.62 5.39
N VAL A 474 9.18 -0.63 4.40
CA VAL A 474 8.69 0.59 3.71
C VAL A 474 7.17 0.70 3.75
N ALA A 475 6.49 -0.43 3.55
CA ALA A 475 5.05 -0.49 3.44
C ALA A 475 4.52 -1.74 4.13
N THR A 476 3.32 -1.63 4.71
CA THR A 476 2.60 -2.70 5.40
C THR A 476 1.62 -3.43 4.48
N SER A 477 1.82 -3.36 3.16
CA SER A 477 0.89 -3.91 2.16
C SER A 477 0.65 -5.41 2.33
N SER A 478 1.67 -6.16 2.77
CA SER A 478 1.53 -7.57 3.10
C SER A 478 0.61 -7.78 4.29
N ILE A 479 0.64 -6.93 5.31
CA ILE A 479 -0.24 -7.02 6.47
C ILE A 479 -1.69 -6.74 6.09
N GLU A 480 -1.95 -5.75 5.23
CA GLU A 480 -3.30 -5.51 4.72
C GLU A 480 -3.90 -6.75 4.02
N ARG A 481 -3.07 -7.52 3.30
CA ARG A 481 -3.49 -8.80 2.70
C ARG A 481 -3.79 -9.85 3.77
N ILE A 482 -3.03 -9.89 4.86
CA ILE A 482 -3.31 -10.78 6.00
C ILE A 482 -4.69 -10.46 6.60
N PHE A 483 -5.02 -9.19 6.84
CA PHE A 483 -6.34 -8.86 7.36
C PHE A 483 -7.48 -9.13 6.37
N SER A 484 -7.22 -9.03 5.07
CA SER A 484 -8.17 -9.51 4.06
C SER A 484 -8.37 -11.02 4.15
N ALA A 485 -7.31 -11.79 4.35
CA ALA A 485 -7.40 -13.24 4.57
C ALA A 485 -8.14 -13.58 5.87
N MET A 486 -7.91 -12.83 6.94
CA MET A 486 -8.62 -12.99 8.21
C MET A 486 -10.14 -12.88 8.02
N LYS A 487 -10.61 -11.90 7.24
CA LYS A 487 -12.04 -11.73 6.94
C LYS A 487 -12.63 -12.90 6.13
N ILE A 488 -11.81 -13.65 5.39
CA ILE A 488 -12.23 -14.84 4.66
C ILE A 488 -12.30 -16.06 5.60
N ILE A 489 -11.32 -16.21 6.49
CA ILE A 489 -11.23 -17.36 7.39
C ILE A 489 -12.23 -17.24 8.56
N LYS A 490 -12.29 -16.06 9.19
CA LYS A 490 -13.13 -15.77 10.33
C LYS A 490 -14.32 -14.90 9.92
N THR A 491 -15.40 -15.59 9.57
CA THR A 491 -16.69 -14.99 9.18
C THR A 491 -17.67 -14.98 10.35
N ASP A 492 -18.80 -14.30 10.22
CA ASP A 492 -19.86 -14.30 11.25
C ASP A 492 -20.37 -15.72 11.58
N LEU A 493 -20.41 -16.60 10.57
CA LEU A 493 -20.76 -18.02 10.74
C LEU A 493 -19.65 -18.85 11.42
N ARG A 494 -18.41 -18.35 11.44
CA ARG A 494 -17.22 -18.98 12.04
C ARG A 494 -16.65 -18.15 13.20
N ASN A 495 -17.49 -17.38 13.90
CA ASN A 495 -17.02 -16.46 14.94
C ASN A 495 -16.46 -17.16 16.20
N LYS A 496 -16.78 -18.45 16.41
CA LYS A 496 -16.32 -19.25 17.56
C LYS A 496 -14.94 -19.90 17.39
N LEU A 497 -14.15 -19.52 16.37
CA LEU A 497 -12.76 -19.98 16.24
C LEU A 497 -11.95 -19.50 17.45
N SER A 498 -11.23 -20.42 18.09
CA SER A 498 -10.23 -20.06 19.10
C SER A 498 -9.07 -19.33 18.46
N ASP A 499 -8.35 -18.52 19.24
CA ASP A 499 -7.28 -17.67 18.71
C ASP A 499 -6.12 -18.52 18.13
N ASP A 500 -5.75 -19.63 18.79
CA ASP A 500 -4.75 -20.58 18.27
C ASP A 500 -5.17 -21.22 16.95
N TRP A 501 -6.44 -21.63 16.85
CA TRP A 501 -6.93 -22.28 15.65
C TRP A 501 -7.07 -21.30 14.49
N LEU A 502 -7.43 -20.04 14.78
CA LEU A 502 -7.38 -18.97 13.79
C LEU A 502 -5.95 -18.78 13.28
N ASN A 503 -4.97 -18.72 14.19
CA ASN A 503 -3.57 -18.57 13.83
C ASN A 503 -3.08 -19.69 12.91
N ASP A 504 -3.33 -20.95 13.26
CA ASP A 504 -2.90 -22.09 12.45
C ASP A 504 -3.49 -22.06 11.03
N LEU A 505 -4.78 -21.74 10.92
CA LEU A 505 -5.43 -21.60 9.61
C LEU A 505 -4.88 -20.42 8.80
N MET A 506 -4.57 -19.31 9.49
CA MET A 506 -3.99 -18.13 8.87
C MET A 506 -2.58 -18.41 8.33
N VAL A 507 -1.75 -19.14 9.07
CA VAL A 507 -0.40 -19.55 8.61
C VAL A 507 -0.51 -20.35 7.32
N CYS A 508 -1.31 -21.43 7.30
CA CYS A 508 -1.45 -22.26 6.09
C CYS A 508 -2.07 -21.50 4.90
N TYR A 509 -3.00 -20.58 5.16
CA TYR A 509 -3.65 -19.81 4.09
C TYR A 509 -2.74 -18.74 3.49
N CYS A 510 -2.03 -18.00 4.34
CA CYS A 510 -1.17 -16.90 3.92
C CYS A 510 0.11 -17.41 3.26
N GLU A 511 0.65 -18.52 3.76
CA GLU A 511 1.87 -19.16 3.28
C GLU A 511 1.56 -20.43 2.46
N LYS A 512 0.48 -20.38 1.67
CA LYS A 512 -0.04 -21.52 0.91
C LYS A 512 0.97 -22.15 -0.05
N GLU A 513 1.91 -21.38 -0.59
CA GLU A 513 2.93 -21.93 -1.51
C GLU A 513 3.97 -22.75 -0.74
N ILE A 514 4.39 -22.29 0.45
CA ILE A 514 5.21 -23.09 1.36
C ILE A 514 4.42 -24.33 1.77
N PHE A 515 3.17 -24.15 2.20
CA PHE A 515 2.33 -25.25 2.63
C PHE A 515 2.17 -26.35 1.57
N ARG A 516 1.95 -25.97 0.30
CA ARG A 516 1.87 -26.90 -0.83
C ARG A 516 3.19 -27.60 -1.15
N SER A 517 4.32 -27.01 -0.78
CA SER A 517 5.64 -27.60 -1.01
C SER A 517 6.01 -28.67 0.02
N ILE A 518 5.31 -28.73 1.16
CA ILE A 518 5.60 -29.67 2.25
C ILE A 518 4.99 -31.04 1.92
N PRO A 519 5.76 -32.14 1.98
CA PRO A 519 5.22 -33.48 1.77
C PRO A 519 4.19 -33.89 2.84
N ASP A 520 3.12 -34.57 2.42
CA ASP A 520 2.07 -35.07 3.31
C ASP A 520 2.64 -35.97 4.43
N ASP A 521 3.66 -36.78 4.13
CA ASP A 521 4.31 -37.66 5.11
C ASP A 521 4.92 -36.87 6.27
N GLN A 522 5.50 -35.71 6.00
CA GLN A 522 6.10 -34.85 7.01
C GLN A 522 5.02 -34.27 7.94
N ILE A 523 3.89 -33.83 7.37
CA ILE A 523 2.73 -33.35 8.12
C ILE A 523 2.16 -34.49 8.99
N MET A 524 2.05 -35.70 8.43
CA MET A 524 1.51 -36.86 9.14
C MET A 524 2.41 -37.29 10.31
N ILE A 525 3.74 -37.29 10.12
CA ILE A 525 4.70 -37.53 11.20
C ILE A 525 4.55 -36.48 12.31
N GLN A 526 4.46 -35.19 11.93
CA GLN A 526 4.30 -34.12 12.91
C GLN A 526 2.98 -34.24 13.67
N PHE A 527 1.89 -34.53 12.95
CA PHE A 527 0.58 -34.78 13.52
C PHE A 527 0.61 -35.94 14.54
N GLN A 528 1.29 -37.04 14.23
CA GLN A 528 1.43 -38.18 15.14
C GLN A 528 2.24 -37.86 16.40
N LYS A 529 3.28 -37.03 16.30
CA LYS A 529 4.08 -36.60 17.45
C LYS A 529 3.30 -35.79 18.48
N MET A 530 2.20 -35.14 18.08
CA MET A 530 1.43 -34.28 18.97
C MET A 530 0.69 -35.06 20.06
N ARG A 531 0.20 -36.27 19.78
CA ARG A 531 -0.58 -37.11 20.70
C ARG A 531 -0.46 -38.58 20.35
N ASP A 532 -0.41 -39.45 21.36
CA ASP A 532 -0.48 -40.89 21.17
C ASP A 532 -1.85 -41.30 20.59
N ARG A 533 -1.84 -41.83 19.36
CA ARG A 533 -3.05 -42.31 18.66
C ARG A 533 -2.88 -43.78 18.28
N LYS A 534 -3.97 -44.55 18.29
CA LYS A 534 -3.93 -46.01 18.06
C LYS A 534 -3.43 -46.44 16.66
N GLY A 535 -3.45 -45.54 15.66
CA GLY A 535 -2.91 -45.78 14.33
C GLY A 535 -1.55 -45.09 14.16
N HIS A 536 -0.49 -45.88 14.09
CA HIS A 536 0.87 -45.41 13.76
C HIS A 536 1.10 -45.57 12.26
N LEU A 537 1.93 -44.70 11.67
CA LEU A 537 2.39 -44.90 10.29
C LEU A 537 3.21 -46.20 10.24
N PRO A 538 3.18 -46.96 9.11
CA PRO A 538 4.06 -48.11 8.94
C PRO A 538 5.52 -47.71 9.21
N HIS A 539 6.28 -48.60 9.84
CA HIS A 539 7.62 -48.30 10.36
C HIS A 539 8.71 -48.09 9.28
N GLU A 540 8.33 -48.01 8.00
CA GLU A 540 9.27 -48.01 6.87
C GLU A 540 9.07 -46.79 5.97
N PHE A 541 9.70 -45.67 6.34
CA PHE A 541 10.24 -44.73 5.37
C PHE A 541 11.59 -44.26 5.89
N HIS A 542 12.58 -45.14 5.76
CA HIS A 542 13.97 -44.72 5.79
C HIS A 542 14.18 -43.74 4.64
N VAL A 543 14.51 -42.51 4.98
CA VAL A 543 15.13 -41.52 4.10
C VAL A 543 16.29 -42.23 3.40
N ILE A 544 16.15 -42.47 2.10
CA ILE A 544 17.32 -42.77 1.27
C ILE A 544 18.02 -41.42 1.09
N SER A 545 19.26 -41.42 1.60
CA SER A 545 20.27 -40.36 1.65
C SER A 545 20.36 -39.43 0.46
#